data_AF-A0A5C3K9F3-F1
#
_entry.id   AF-A0A5C3K9F3-F1
#
_cell.length_a   1.000
_cell.length_b   1.000
_cell.length_c   1.000
_cell.angle_alpha   90.00
_cell.angle_beta   90.00
_cell.angle_gamma   90.00
#
_symmetry.space_group_name_H-M   'P 1'
#
loop_
_entity.id
_entity.type
_entity.pdbx_description
1 polymer ?
#
loop_
_entity_poly.entity_id
_entity_poly.type
_entity_poly.pdbx_seq_one_letter_code
_entity_poly.pdbx_strand_id
1 'polypeptide(L)'
;MAQPAKTKADMLAYGARGVPKFTGKGRQLEEFWERFEELAVACNVDEKERAALALRYVKKSRDKDLWKGMKNYKWVALGDLKKWKDAVNGAYTDGEKKREYTYSDLMCYVEECQDINISKERDFMNYYRKFVSISQGLLSNGKIIEEQANRFFWQGLHRKTWKTIKKWLEVMDKDQEANAIPSIEDALKAGQYVYSEKLFE
;
A
#
# COMPACT_ATOMS: atom_id res chain seq x y z
N MET A 1 -34.15 1.23 22.07
CA MET A 1 -34.83 0.68 20.87
C MET A 1 -33.82 -0.19 20.14
N ALA A 2 -34.10 -1.48 19.96
CA ALA A 2 -33.21 -2.36 19.19
C ALA A 2 -33.30 -1.97 17.71
N GLN A 3 -32.16 -1.72 17.06
CA GLN A 3 -32.14 -1.57 15.60
C GLN A 3 -32.63 -2.87 14.96
N PRO A 4 -33.42 -2.81 13.87
CA PRO A 4 -33.85 -4.01 13.17
C PRO A 4 -32.63 -4.80 12.69
N ALA A 5 -32.67 -6.12 12.81
CA ALA A 5 -31.60 -6.99 12.35
C ALA A 5 -31.39 -6.79 10.84
N LYS A 6 -30.16 -6.43 10.46
CA LYS A 6 -29.79 -6.29 9.05
C LYS A 6 -29.90 -7.63 8.35
N THR A 7 -30.40 -7.60 7.13
CA THR A 7 -30.62 -8.74 6.25
C THR A 7 -29.78 -8.58 4.97
N LYS A 8 -29.78 -9.61 4.12
CA LYS A 8 -29.17 -9.54 2.78
C LYS A 8 -29.65 -8.34 1.94
N ALA A 9 -30.90 -7.89 2.13
CA ALA A 9 -31.43 -6.72 1.44
C ALA A 9 -30.74 -5.41 1.87
N ASP A 10 -30.16 -5.40 3.07
CA ASP A 10 -29.43 -4.26 3.64
C ASP A 10 -27.96 -4.23 3.22
N MET A 11 -27.48 -5.25 2.48
CA MET A 11 -26.17 -5.16 1.85
C MET A 11 -26.19 -4.05 0.82
N LEU A 12 -25.42 -3.01 1.11
CA LEU A 12 -25.31 -1.83 0.26
C LEU A 12 -24.95 -2.22 -1.18
N ALA A 13 -25.64 -1.56 -2.12
CA ALA A 13 -25.40 -1.74 -3.54
C ALA A 13 -23.95 -1.45 -3.91
N TYR A 14 -23.44 -2.17 -4.91
CA TYR A 14 -22.12 -1.93 -5.48
C TYR A 14 -21.93 -0.43 -5.79
N GLY A 15 -20.91 0.19 -5.19
CA GLY A 15 -20.61 1.61 -5.38
C GLY A 15 -21.01 2.54 -4.23
N ALA A 16 -21.78 2.06 -3.24
CA ALA A 16 -22.01 2.81 -2.01
C ALA A 16 -20.69 2.98 -1.21
N ARG A 17 -20.61 4.07 -0.42
CA ARG A 17 -19.44 4.32 0.45
C ARG A 17 -19.30 3.21 1.49
N GLY A 18 -18.07 2.74 1.72
CA GLY A 18 -17.75 1.73 2.72
C GLY A 18 -17.92 0.27 2.28
N VAL A 19 -18.23 0.03 1.00
CA VAL A 19 -18.47 -1.32 0.47
C VAL A 19 -17.18 -1.95 -0.08
N PRO A 20 -16.94 -3.26 0.15
CA PRO A 20 -15.81 -3.99 -0.43
C PRO A 20 -15.83 -3.87 -1.96
N LYS A 21 -14.64 -3.71 -2.55
CA LYS A 21 -14.52 -3.50 -3.99
C LYS A 21 -13.23 -4.09 -4.53
N PHE A 22 -13.38 -5.08 -5.41
CA PHE A 22 -12.25 -5.66 -6.11
C PHE A 22 -12.06 -4.99 -7.48
N THR A 23 -10.88 -4.40 -7.74
CA THR A 23 -10.59 -3.66 -8.98
C THR A 23 -9.73 -4.42 -10.00
N GLY A 24 -9.56 -5.73 -9.80
CA GLY A 24 -8.72 -6.57 -10.67
C GLY A 24 -7.24 -6.52 -10.32
N LYS A 25 -6.89 -6.16 -9.08
CA LYS A 25 -5.51 -6.08 -8.60
C LYS A 25 -5.33 -7.16 -7.54
N GLY A 26 -4.46 -8.15 -7.78
CA GLY A 26 -4.25 -9.28 -6.86
C GLY A 26 -4.03 -8.85 -5.41
N ARG A 27 -3.27 -7.76 -5.19
CA ARG A 27 -3.01 -7.18 -3.85
C ARG A 27 -4.23 -6.73 -3.06
N GLN A 28 -5.38 -6.59 -3.72
CA GLN A 28 -6.63 -6.23 -3.07
C GLN A 28 -7.39 -7.46 -2.58
N LEU A 29 -7.01 -8.68 -2.98
CA LEU A 29 -7.81 -9.88 -2.69
C LEU A 29 -7.98 -10.08 -1.18
N GLU A 30 -6.91 -9.96 -0.40
CA GLU A 30 -6.96 -10.15 1.05
C GLU A 30 -7.93 -9.17 1.72
N GLU A 31 -7.71 -7.86 1.56
CA GLU A 31 -8.58 -6.79 2.07
C GLU A 31 -10.02 -6.90 1.53
N PHE A 32 -10.18 -7.34 0.27
CA PHE A 32 -11.48 -7.55 -0.34
C PHE A 32 -12.26 -8.66 0.36
N TRP A 33 -11.62 -9.81 0.60
CA TRP A 33 -12.27 -10.94 1.26
C TRP A 33 -12.63 -10.62 2.70
N GLU A 34 -11.72 -10.01 3.44
CA GLU A 34 -11.93 -9.58 4.83
C GLU A 34 -13.16 -8.67 4.93
N ARG A 35 -13.17 -7.56 4.18
CA ARG A 35 -14.31 -6.62 4.20
C ARG A 35 -15.60 -7.22 3.69
N PHE A 36 -15.53 -8.14 2.72
CA PHE A 36 -16.72 -8.83 2.23
C PHE A 36 -17.30 -9.78 3.28
N GLU A 37 -16.46 -10.55 3.96
CA GLU A 37 -16.88 -11.47 5.01
C GLU A 37 -17.44 -10.71 6.22
N GLU A 38 -16.79 -9.63 6.66
CA GLU A 38 -17.32 -8.72 7.69
C GLU A 38 -18.71 -8.19 7.34
N LEU A 39 -18.89 -7.71 6.09
CA LEU A 39 -20.18 -7.19 5.63
C LEU A 39 -21.23 -8.30 5.53
N ALA A 40 -20.86 -9.48 5.05
CA ALA A 40 -21.77 -10.61 4.93
C ALA A 40 -22.24 -11.09 6.32
N VAL A 41 -21.35 -11.12 7.30
CA VAL A 41 -21.69 -11.42 8.70
C VAL A 41 -22.59 -10.33 9.28
N ALA A 42 -22.23 -9.05 9.10
CA ALA A 42 -23.03 -7.92 9.60
C ALA A 42 -24.44 -7.85 9.02
N CYS A 43 -24.66 -8.40 7.82
CA CYS A 43 -25.95 -8.48 7.13
C CYS A 43 -26.64 -9.86 7.21
N ASN A 44 -26.16 -10.76 8.09
CA ASN A 44 -26.71 -12.10 8.28
C ASN A 44 -26.90 -12.89 6.96
N VAL A 45 -25.94 -12.76 6.05
CA VAL A 45 -25.98 -13.48 4.76
C VAL A 45 -25.67 -14.95 4.99
N ASP A 46 -26.57 -15.81 4.51
CA ASP A 46 -26.38 -17.26 4.47
C ASP A 46 -25.06 -17.60 3.77
N GLU A 47 -24.23 -18.42 4.40
CA GLU A 47 -22.95 -18.87 3.87
C GLU A 47 -23.07 -19.40 2.43
N LYS A 48 -24.17 -20.10 2.12
CA LYS A 48 -24.42 -20.65 0.79
C LYS A 48 -24.55 -19.60 -0.30
N GLU A 49 -24.95 -18.38 0.07
CA GLU A 49 -25.17 -17.28 -0.87
C GLU A 49 -23.95 -16.37 -1.01
N ARG A 50 -23.01 -16.42 -0.05
CA ARG A 50 -21.86 -15.51 0.01
C ARG A 50 -20.99 -15.58 -1.24
N ALA A 51 -20.73 -16.79 -1.75
CA ALA A 51 -19.89 -16.97 -2.95
C ALA A 51 -20.49 -16.27 -4.19
N ALA A 52 -21.80 -16.41 -4.42
CA ALA A 52 -22.47 -15.74 -5.53
C ALA A 52 -22.54 -14.22 -5.32
N LEU A 53 -22.64 -13.79 -4.06
CA LEU A 53 -22.78 -12.39 -3.68
C LEU A 53 -21.47 -11.60 -3.81
N ALA A 54 -20.33 -12.23 -3.52
CA ALA A 54 -19.00 -11.64 -3.70
C ALA A 54 -18.77 -11.13 -5.14
N LEU A 55 -19.33 -11.80 -6.15
CA LEU A 55 -19.24 -11.36 -7.56
C LEU A 55 -19.86 -9.99 -7.82
N ARG A 56 -20.83 -9.55 -6.98
CA ARG A 56 -21.42 -8.21 -7.10
C ARG A 56 -20.41 -7.10 -6.79
N TYR A 57 -19.41 -7.41 -5.96
CA TYR A 57 -18.39 -6.47 -5.49
C TYR A 57 -17.13 -6.43 -6.35
N VAL A 58 -17.08 -7.22 -7.42
CA VAL A 58 -16.05 -7.11 -8.46
C VAL A 58 -16.40 -5.96 -9.41
N LYS A 59 -15.45 -5.05 -9.65
CA LYS A 59 -15.69 -3.86 -10.49
C LYS A 59 -15.73 -4.16 -11.98
N LYS A 60 -14.73 -4.87 -12.49
CA LYS A 60 -14.52 -5.04 -13.94
C LYS A 60 -15.23 -6.30 -14.41
N SER A 61 -15.90 -6.22 -15.56
CA SER A 61 -16.56 -7.38 -16.19
C SER A 61 -15.55 -8.51 -16.47
N ARG A 62 -14.38 -8.17 -17.02
CA ARG A 62 -13.30 -9.13 -17.30
C ARG A 62 -12.96 -10.02 -16.10
N ASP A 63 -12.83 -9.45 -14.90
CA ASP A 63 -12.48 -10.22 -13.70
C ASP A 63 -13.66 -11.09 -13.23
N LYS A 64 -14.91 -10.62 -13.40
CA LYS A 64 -16.10 -11.45 -13.15
C LYS A 64 -16.16 -12.63 -14.10
N ASP A 65 -15.90 -12.40 -15.37
CA ASP A 65 -15.94 -13.42 -16.41
C ASP A 65 -14.83 -14.46 -16.19
N LEU A 66 -13.64 -14.01 -15.78
CA LEU A 66 -12.56 -14.89 -15.33
C LEU A 66 -13.03 -15.78 -14.18
N TRP A 67 -13.61 -15.22 -13.11
CA TRP A 67 -14.02 -15.99 -11.93
C TRP A 67 -15.16 -16.97 -12.24
N LYS A 68 -16.07 -16.59 -13.15
CA LYS A 68 -17.14 -17.46 -13.65
C LYS A 68 -16.65 -18.55 -14.59
N GLY A 69 -15.58 -18.28 -15.35
CA GLY A 69 -14.98 -19.20 -16.32
C GLY A 69 -14.06 -20.24 -15.70
N MET A 70 -13.67 -20.10 -14.43
CA MET A 70 -12.84 -21.09 -13.74
C MET A 70 -13.59 -22.42 -13.60
N LYS A 71 -12.89 -23.55 -13.84
CA LYS A 71 -13.43 -24.91 -13.60
C LYS A 71 -13.99 -25.09 -12.17
N ASN A 72 -13.48 -24.31 -11.23
CA ASN A 72 -13.85 -24.30 -9.82
C ASN A 72 -15.09 -23.45 -9.50
N TYR A 73 -15.73 -22.82 -10.49
CA TYR A 73 -16.96 -22.03 -10.29
C TYR A 73 -18.11 -22.87 -9.72
N LYS A 74 -18.09 -24.20 -9.88
CA LYS A 74 -19.04 -25.13 -9.24
C LYS A 74 -19.14 -24.93 -7.72
N TRP A 75 -18.07 -24.48 -7.05
CA TRP A 75 -18.09 -24.21 -5.61
C TRP A 75 -19.03 -23.05 -5.24
N VAL A 76 -19.27 -22.12 -6.16
CA VAL A 76 -20.28 -21.07 -5.99
C VAL A 76 -21.68 -21.65 -5.89
N ALA A 77 -22.03 -22.60 -6.77
CA ALA A 77 -23.32 -23.28 -6.75
C ALA A 77 -23.50 -24.17 -5.51
N LEU A 78 -22.40 -24.73 -4.99
CA LEU A 78 -22.38 -25.54 -3.76
C LEU A 78 -22.35 -24.69 -2.49
N GLY A 79 -22.23 -23.37 -2.59
CA GLY A 79 -22.15 -22.48 -1.43
C GLY A 79 -20.83 -22.57 -0.66
N ASP A 80 -19.79 -23.16 -1.24
CA ASP A 80 -18.49 -23.35 -0.60
C ASP A 80 -17.58 -22.14 -0.88
N LEU A 81 -17.79 -21.08 -0.08
CA LEU A 81 -17.03 -19.84 -0.19
C LEU A 81 -15.53 -20.09 -0.01
N LYS A 82 -15.13 -20.98 0.90
CA LYS A 82 -13.72 -21.24 1.21
C LYS A 82 -12.99 -21.83 0.01
N LYS A 83 -13.50 -22.92 -0.57
CA LYS A 83 -12.86 -23.53 -1.76
C LYS A 83 -12.89 -22.60 -2.96
N TRP A 84 -13.93 -21.79 -3.10
CA TRP A 84 -13.99 -20.81 -4.17
C TRP A 84 -12.98 -19.66 -3.97
N LYS A 85 -12.86 -19.12 -2.75
CA LYS A 85 -11.86 -18.13 -2.35
C LYS A 85 -10.44 -18.63 -2.61
N ASP A 86 -10.13 -19.88 -2.25
CA ASP A 86 -8.84 -20.50 -2.52
C ASP A 86 -8.55 -20.60 -4.03
N ALA A 87 -9.54 -21.01 -4.82
CA ALA A 87 -9.41 -21.07 -6.28
C ALA A 87 -9.20 -19.68 -6.91
N VAL A 88 -9.95 -18.68 -6.45
CA VAL A 88 -9.80 -17.29 -6.93
C VAL A 88 -8.43 -16.75 -6.54
N ASN A 89 -7.97 -16.95 -5.30
CA ASN A 89 -6.63 -16.55 -4.87
C ASN A 89 -5.53 -17.25 -5.66
N GLY A 90 -5.71 -18.53 -6.02
CA GLY A 90 -4.77 -19.28 -6.86
C GLY A 90 -4.69 -18.78 -8.31
N ALA A 91 -5.68 -18.04 -8.79
CA ALA A 91 -5.66 -17.47 -10.14
C ALA A 91 -4.78 -16.21 -10.28
N TYR A 92 -4.28 -15.67 -9.17
CA TYR A 92 -3.37 -14.52 -9.15
C TYR A 92 -2.00 -14.97 -8.64
N THR A 93 -0.96 -14.50 -9.32
CA THR A 93 0.42 -14.77 -8.94
C THR A 93 0.78 -14.08 -7.61
N ASP A 94 1.81 -14.59 -6.94
CA ASP A 94 2.28 -13.97 -5.69
C ASP A 94 2.80 -12.54 -5.92
N GLY A 95 3.35 -12.25 -7.10
CA GLY A 95 3.75 -10.90 -7.48
C GLY A 95 2.58 -9.94 -7.69
N GLU A 96 1.44 -10.43 -8.20
CA GLU A 96 0.21 -9.62 -8.29
C GLU A 96 -0.44 -9.37 -6.93
N LYS A 97 -0.31 -10.33 -6.00
CA LYS A 97 -0.79 -10.24 -4.61
C LYS A 97 0.08 -9.32 -3.76
N LYS A 98 1.37 -9.25 -4.04
CA LYS A 98 2.26 -8.29 -3.38
C LYS A 98 2.12 -6.93 -4.06
N ARG A 99 2.29 -5.86 -3.29
CA ARG A 99 2.60 -4.55 -3.88
C ARG A 99 4.05 -4.59 -4.31
N GLU A 100 4.33 -5.21 -5.45
CA GLU A 100 5.66 -5.17 -6.02
C GLU A 100 5.91 -3.77 -6.59
N TYR A 101 6.65 -2.98 -5.82
CA TYR A 101 7.31 -1.83 -6.40
C TYR A 101 8.41 -2.31 -7.34
N THR A 102 8.57 -1.57 -8.43
CA THR A 102 9.63 -1.76 -9.41
C THR A 102 10.73 -0.75 -9.18
N TYR A 103 11.91 -1.02 -9.74
CA TYR A 103 13.00 -0.04 -9.76
C TYR A 103 12.55 1.27 -10.45
N SER A 104 11.75 1.16 -11.51
CA SER A 104 11.16 2.30 -12.22
C SER A 104 10.22 3.12 -11.33
N ASP A 105 9.41 2.48 -10.47
CA ASP A 105 8.56 3.21 -9.51
C ASP A 105 9.39 4.03 -8.52
N LEU A 106 10.53 3.49 -8.08
CA LEU A 106 11.45 4.20 -7.20
C LEU A 106 12.09 5.39 -7.93
N MET A 107 12.63 5.19 -9.13
CA MET A 107 13.30 6.25 -9.86
C MET A 107 12.35 7.36 -10.27
N CYS A 108 11.14 7.03 -10.73
CA CYS A 108 10.11 8.02 -11.03
C CYS A 108 9.81 8.88 -9.80
N TYR A 109 9.65 8.25 -8.63
CA TYR A 109 9.40 8.98 -7.39
C TYR A 109 10.58 9.86 -6.95
N VAL A 110 11.83 9.38 -7.12
CA VAL A 110 13.06 10.14 -6.85
C VAL A 110 13.13 11.38 -7.74
N GLU A 111 12.89 11.22 -9.04
CA GLU A 111 12.91 12.31 -10.03
C GLU A 111 11.81 13.34 -9.74
N GLU A 112 10.57 12.89 -9.47
CA GLU A 112 9.46 13.77 -9.12
C GLU A 112 9.76 14.62 -7.86
N CYS A 113 10.40 14.04 -6.84
CA CYS A 113 10.65 14.72 -5.57
C CYS A 113 11.85 15.66 -5.62
N GLN A 114 12.81 15.43 -6.51
CA GLN A 114 14.04 16.22 -6.58
C GLN A 114 13.76 17.71 -6.84
N ASP A 115 12.65 18.04 -7.51
CA ASP A 115 12.25 19.41 -7.81
C ASP A 115 11.29 20.02 -6.76
N ILE A 116 10.83 19.23 -5.78
CA ILE A 116 9.86 19.66 -4.77
C ILE A 116 10.59 20.14 -3.52
N ASN A 117 10.58 21.44 -3.28
CA ASN A 117 11.18 22.01 -2.09
C ASN A 117 10.38 21.66 -0.82
N ILE A 118 11.03 20.98 0.13
CA ILE A 118 10.46 20.64 1.44
C ILE A 118 10.75 21.78 2.43
N SER A 119 9.68 22.42 2.92
CA SER A 119 9.76 23.53 3.89
C SER A 119 9.13 23.23 5.24
N LYS A 120 8.37 22.14 5.36
CA LYS A 120 7.65 21.76 6.59
C LYS A 120 7.91 20.31 6.94
N GLU A 121 7.84 20.00 8.24
CA GLU A 121 8.01 18.63 8.75
C GLU A 121 7.06 17.66 8.08
N ARG A 122 5.80 18.06 7.91
CA ARG A 122 4.78 17.22 7.24
C ARG A 122 5.21 16.78 5.85
N ASP A 123 5.80 17.70 5.07
CA ASP A 123 6.22 17.43 3.70
C ASP A 123 7.45 16.51 3.67
N PHE A 124 8.39 16.71 4.61
CA PHE A 124 9.52 15.81 4.83
C PHE A 124 9.06 14.39 5.20
N MET A 125 8.14 14.29 6.15
CA MET A 125 7.61 13.00 6.61
C MET A 125 6.79 12.29 5.54
N ASN A 126 6.09 13.04 4.68
CA ASN A 126 5.43 12.47 3.50
C ASN A 126 6.45 11.90 2.52
N TYR A 127 7.53 12.66 2.25
CA TYR A 127 8.63 12.19 1.42
C TYR A 127 9.22 10.89 1.95
N TYR A 128 9.60 10.88 3.23
CA TYR A 128 10.19 9.74 3.93
C TYR A 128 9.30 8.50 3.87
N ARG A 129 8.04 8.59 4.32
CA ARG A 129 7.14 7.42 4.38
C ARG A 129 6.91 6.82 3.00
N LYS A 130 6.76 7.67 1.99
CA LYS A 130 6.51 7.23 0.62
C LYS A 130 7.75 6.60 0.00
N PHE A 131 8.94 7.19 0.19
CA PHE A 131 10.21 6.60 -0.23
C PHE A 131 10.42 5.22 0.41
N VAL A 132 10.34 5.15 1.75
CA VAL A 132 10.55 3.92 2.52
C VAL A 132 9.56 2.83 2.13
N SER A 133 8.29 3.19 1.88
CA SER A 133 7.30 2.22 1.39
C SER A 133 7.74 1.56 0.08
N ILE A 134 8.33 2.32 -0.85
CA ILE A 134 8.80 1.83 -2.14
C ILE A 134 10.10 1.03 -1.96
N SER A 135 11.10 1.63 -1.32
CA SER A 135 12.44 1.04 -1.18
C SER A 135 12.44 -0.23 -0.33
N GLN A 136 11.65 -0.31 0.74
CA GLN A 136 11.53 -1.53 1.56
C GLN A 136 10.99 -2.70 0.73
N GLY A 137 10.03 -2.44 -0.18
CA GLY A 137 9.53 -3.46 -1.10
C GLY A 137 10.60 -3.97 -2.08
N LEU A 138 11.57 -3.13 -2.44
CA LEU A 138 12.69 -3.52 -3.30
C LEU A 138 13.79 -4.24 -2.50
N LEU A 139 14.11 -3.78 -1.29
CA LEU A 139 15.08 -4.40 -0.38
C LEU A 139 14.65 -5.82 0.01
N SER A 140 13.41 -5.99 0.45
CA SER A 140 12.89 -7.31 0.85
C SER A 140 12.83 -8.33 -0.29
N ASN A 141 12.84 -7.87 -1.54
CA ASN A 141 12.89 -8.72 -2.73
C ASN A 141 14.30 -8.82 -3.35
N GLY A 142 15.33 -8.27 -2.69
CA GLY A 142 16.71 -8.29 -3.18
C GLY A 142 16.95 -7.51 -4.47
N LYS A 143 16.03 -6.60 -4.85
CA LYS A 143 16.12 -5.81 -6.09
C LYS A 143 17.07 -4.62 -5.96
N ILE A 144 17.31 -4.15 -4.74
CA ILE A 144 18.33 -3.14 -4.40
C ILE A 144 19.00 -3.53 -3.07
N ILE A 145 20.17 -2.96 -2.80
CA ILE A 145 20.86 -3.05 -1.50
C ILE A 145 20.68 -1.76 -0.69
N GLU A 146 20.99 -1.81 0.60
CA GLU A 146 20.83 -0.69 1.53
C GLU A 146 21.59 0.57 1.09
N GLU A 147 22.84 0.43 0.66
CA GLU A 147 23.66 1.55 0.15
C GLU A 147 23.00 2.26 -1.04
N GLN A 148 22.36 1.50 -1.94
CA GLN A 148 21.62 2.05 -3.07
C GLN A 148 20.38 2.79 -2.60
N ALA A 149 19.64 2.24 -1.63
CA ALA A 149 18.48 2.89 -1.04
C ALA A 149 18.87 4.23 -0.39
N ASN A 150 19.97 4.26 0.38
CA ASN A 150 20.51 5.49 0.97
C ASN A 150 20.84 6.51 -0.13
N ARG A 151 21.58 6.11 -1.17
CA ARG A 151 21.89 7.01 -2.30
C ARG A 151 20.64 7.59 -2.97
N PHE A 152 19.66 6.75 -3.27
CA PHE A 152 18.42 7.20 -3.93
C PHE A 152 17.58 8.12 -3.03
N PHE A 153 17.58 7.88 -1.71
CA PHE A 153 16.89 8.76 -0.77
C PHE A 153 17.46 10.17 -0.81
N TRP A 154 18.79 10.30 -0.79
CA TRP A 154 19.43 11.60 -0.87
C TRP A 154 19.31 12.25 -2.25
N GLN A 155 19.29 11.45 -3.32
CA GLN A 155 19.08 11.94 -4.68
C GLN A 155 17.67 12.54 -4.87
N GLY A 156 16.65 11.96 -4.25
CA GLY A 156 15.27 12.44 -4.35
C GLY A 156 14.96 13.67 -3.50
N LEU A 157 15.89 14.11 -2.66
CA LEU A 157 15.73 15.35 -1.90
C LEU A 157 16.08 16.56 -2.75
N HIS A 158 15.21 17.56 -2.73
CA HIS A 158 15.53 18.86 -3.31
C HIS A 158 16.82 19.44 -2.73
N ARG A 159 17.64 20.09 -3.57
CA ARG A 159 19.00 20.54 -3.24
C ARG A 159 19.06 21.41 -1.96
N LYS A 160 18.02 22.21 -1.68
CA LYS A 160 17.95 22.99 -0.44
C LYS A 160 17.80 22.09 0.78
N THR A 161 16.84 21.17 0.74
CA THR A 161 16.59 20.18 1.80
C THR A 161 17.82 19.32 2.04
N TRP A 162 18.45 18.83 0.98
CA TRP A 162 19.71 18.08 1.05
C TRP A 162 20.77 18.84 1.85
N LYS A 163 21.02 20.11 1.51
CA LYS A 163 22.00 20.96 2.20
C LYS A 163 21.65 21.21 3.66
N THR A 164 20.39 21.48 3.96
CA THR A 164 19.95 21.78 5.34
C THR A 164 20.13 20.57 6.25
N ILE A 165 19.70 19.38 5.80
CA ILE A 165 19.85 18.14 6.56
C ILE A 165 21.33 17.78 6.71
N LYS A 166 22.12 17.85 5.62
CA LYS A 166 23.55 17.55 5.67
C LYS A 166 24.31 18.46 6.63
N LYS A 167 24.05 19.77 6.61
CA LYS A 167 24.67 20.73 7.53
C LYS A 167 24.39 20.38 8.99
N TRP A 168 23.17 19.91 9.30
CA TRP A 168 22.83 19.52 10.67
C TRP A 168 23.59 18.26 11.10
N LEU A 169 23.70 17.26 10.22
CA LEU A 169 24.48 16.05 10.47
C LEU A 169 25.96 16.35 10.74
N GLU A 170 26.58 17.24 9.94
CA GLU A 170 27.98 17.67 10.12
C GLU A 170 28.23 18.36 11.47
N VAL A 171 27.22 19.01 12.06
CA VAL A 171 27.33 19.63 13.38
C VAL A 171 27.23 18.59 14.50
N MET A 172 26.38 17.57 14.30
CA MET A 172 26.08 16.55 15.31
C MET A 172 27.10 15.42 15.37
N ASP A 173 27.74 15.09 14.24
CA ASP A 173 28.73 14.03 14.16
C ASP A 173 29.95 14.49 13.35
N LYS A 174 31.01 14.87 14.06
CA LYS A 174 32.26 15.36 13.46
C LYS A 174 33.16 14.24 12.94
N ASP A 175 32.89 12.99 13.31
CA ASP A 175 33.72 11.82 12.97
C ASP A 175 33.17 11.06 11.76
N GLN A 176 32.00 11.44 11.23
CA GLN A 176 31.49 10.89 9.96
C GLN A 176 32.47 11.19 8.81
N GLU A 177 32.79 10.16 8.01
CA GLU A 177 33.55 10.33 6.78
C GLU A 177 32.86 11.35 5.85
N ALA A 178 33.56 12.45 5.54
CA ALA A 178 33.00 13.61 4.83
C ALA A 178 32.35 13.30 3.46
N ASN A 179 32.68 12.15 2.87
CA ASN A 179 32.21 11.71 1.55
C ASN A 179 31.19 10.56 1.60
N ALA A 180 30.91 9.98 2.77
CA ALA A 180 29.92 8.91 2.89
C ALA A 180 28.49 9.48 2.75
N ILE A 181 27.61 8.72 2.09
CA ILE A 181 26.18 9.05 2.03
C ILE A 181 25.57 8.62 3.37
N PRO A 182 24.95 9.53 4.15
CA PRO A 182 24.36 9.14 5.43
C PRO A 182 23.19 8.17 5.26
N SER A 183 22.88 7.42 6.32
CA SER A 183 21.75 6.50 6.30
C SER A 183 20.40 7.24 6.18
N ILE A 184 19.37 6.51 5.74
CA ILE A 184 18.00 7.01 5.78
C ILE A 184 17.55 7.30 7.22
N GLU A 185 18.00 6.53 8.22
CA GLU A 185 17.68 6.81 9.63
C GLU A 185 18.29 8.12 10.12
N ASP A 186 19.54 8.42 9.74
CA ASP A 186 20.20 9.67 10.13
C ASP A 186 19.51 10.85 9.46
N ALA A 187 19.16 10.72 8.18
CA ALA A 187 18.39 11.72 7.47
C ALA A 187 17.01 11.96 8.10
N LEU A 188 16.34 10.91 8.59
CA LEU A 188 15.06 11.02 9.30
C LEU A 188 15.21 11.83 10.59
N LYS A 189 16.16 11.47 11.46
CA LYS A 189 16.41 12.17 12.72
C LYS A 189 16.73 13.65 12.47
N ALA A 190 17.62 13.91 11.52
CA ALA A 190 18.02 15.26 11.14
C ALA A 190 16.85 16.06 10.55
N GLY A 191 16.08 15.48 9.64
CA GLY A 191 14.93 16.15 9.03
C GLY A 191 13.81 16.45 10.03
N GLN A 192 13.53 15.54 10.96
CA GLN A 192 12.58 15.80 12.05
C GLN A 192 13.03 16.99 12.91
N TYR A 193 14.31 17.08 13.25
CA TYR A 193 14.82 18.20 14.04
C TYR A 193 14.76 19.52 13.25
N VAL A 194 15.35 19.54 12.04
CA VAL A 194 15.46 20.71 11.15
C VAL A 194 14.11 21.32 10.83
N TYR A 195 13.09 20.49 10.64
CA TYR A 195 11.76 20.94 10.22
C TYR A 195 10.74 20.99 11.36
N SER A 196 11.10 20.59 12.58
CA SER A 196 10.23 20.77 13.74
C SER A 196 9.99 22.26 13.99
N GLU A 197 8.78 22.61 14.46
CA GLU A 197 8.40 24.01 14.76
C GLU A 197 9.28 24.66 15.85
N LYS A 198 10.10 23.88 16.57
CA LYS A 198 10.94 24.33 17.69
C LYS A 198 12.15 25.19 17.31
N LEU A 199 12.42 25.42 16.02
CA LEU A 199 13.53 26.27 15.57
C LEU A 199 13.10 27.68 15.14
N PHE A 200 11.79 27.99 15.20
CA PHE A 200 11.25 29.31 14.83
C PHE A 200 10.61 30.08 16.00
N GLU A 201 10.85 29.67 17.25
CA GLU A 201 10.54 30.45 18.46
C GLU A 201 11.78 31.15 19.03
#